data_AF-A0A1G3Q4U5-F1
#
_entry.id   AF-A0A1G3Q4U5-F1
#
_cell.length_a   1.000
_cell.length_b   1.000
_cell.length_c   1.000
_cell.angle_alpha   90.00
_cell.angle_beta   90.00
_cell.angle_gamma   90.00
#
_symmetry.space_group_name_H-M   'P 1'
#
loop_
_entity.id
_entity.type
_entity.pdbx_description
1 polymer ?
#
loop_
_entity_poly.entity_id
_entity_poly.type
_entity_poly.pdbx_seq_one_letter_code
_entity_poly.pdbx_strand_id
1 'polypeptide(L)'
;MGPIIISIVIFGVGLYFFITTNRKIAQIKEDLITKEARDEMGALIAEFNRVAERNINLIEDRIEKLNNMLQKSTQKMAQMDEMSARVNRPIMVERMIGSDGDTRQTRESMIVPASRYPEDTVEIRGRREEKPPEARPAQEIKKPEPPKEIRPIVKEPVIRKEPPVKKPKPQPEKKPAAEPLSRSETLKALLREGKSRDELVDMGYMENEINLLSFIIRKE
;
A
#
# COMPACT_ATOMS: atom_id res chain seq x y z
N MET A 1 -42.03 -6.74 64.44
CA MET A 1 -42.62 -6.15 63.21
C MET A 1 -41.88 -4.91 62.71
N GLY A 2 -41.55 -3.93 63.56
CA GLY A 2 -40.83 -2.70 63.17
C GLY A 2 -39.59 -2.86 62.25
N PRO A 3 -38.63 -3.76 62.55
CA PRO A 3 -37.41 -3.88 61.72
C PRO A 3 -37.68 -4.43 60.31
N ILE A 4 -38.75 -5.21 60.13
CA ILE A 4 -39.13 -5.80 58.83
C ILE A 4 -39.68 -4.71 57.89
N ILE A 5 -40.41 -3.74 58.42
CA ILE A 5 -40.94 -2.63 57.61
C ILE A 5 -39.80 -1.72 57.14
N ILE A 6 -38.82 -1.45 58.01
CA ILE A 6 -37.66 -0.62 57.69
C ILE A 6 -36.82 -1.27 56.59
N SER A 7 -36.59 -2.59 56.64
CA SER A 7 -35.83 -3.29 55.60
C SER A 7 -36.53 -3.29 54.24
N ILE A 8 -37.86 -3.41 54.20
CA ILE A 8 -38.64 -3.35 52.95
C ILE A 8 -38.54 -1.95 52.32
N VAL A 9 -38.61 -0.88 53.12
CA VAL A 9 -38.50 0.49 52.61
C VAL A 9 -37.09 0.75 52.03
N ILE A 10 -36.04 0.35 52.75
CA ILE A 10 -34.65 0.49 52.28
C ILE A 10 -34.45 -0.30 50.99
N PHE A 11 -34.98 -1.53 50.91
CA PHE A 11 -34.90 -2.36 49.72
C PHE A 11 -35.64 -1.74 48.54
N GLY A 12 -36.86 -1.22 48.75
CA GLY A 12 -37.63 -0.54 47.71
C GLY A 12 -36.93 0.70 47.15
N VAL A 13 -36.33 1.53 48.02
CA VAL A 13 -35.53 2.68 47.61
C VAL A 13 -34.29 2.24 46.85
N GLY A 14 -33.59 1.21 47.32
CA GLY A 14 -32.44 0.64 46.62
C GLY A 14 -32.78 0.12 45.23
N LEU A 15 -33.91 -0.59 45.09
CA LEU A 15 -34.39 -1.13 43.81
C LEU A 15 -34.82 -0.01 42.85
N TYR A 16 -35.45 1.05 43.38
CA TYR A 16 -35.79 2.24 42.62
C TYR A 16 -34.54 2.95 42.07
N PHE A 17 -33.53 3.17 42.90
CA PHE A 17 -32.25 3.73 42.47
C PHE A 17 -31.54 2.82 41.46
N PHE A 18 -31.56 1.50 41.66
CA PHE A 18 -30.96 0.55 40.75
C PHE A 18 -31.60 0.60 39.35
N ILE A 19 -32.93 0.59 39.28
CA ILE A 19 -33.66 0.67 38.00
C ILE A 19 -33.41 2.01 37.30
N THR A 20 -33.50 3.13 38.03
CA THR A 20 -33.29 4.46 37.44
C THR A 20 -31.86 4.66 36.95
N THR A 21 -30.88 4.15 37.69
CA THR A 21 -29.46 4.22 37.30
C THR A 21 -29.19 3.34 36.07
N ASN A 22 -29.73 2.11 36.03
CA ASN A 22 -29.57 1.24 34.87
C ASN A 22 -30.23 1.81 33.60
N ARG A 23 -31.41 2.41 33.71
CA ARG A 23 -32.07 3.05 32.55
C ARG A 23 -31.24 4.23 32.02
N LYS A 24 -30.68 5.05 32.90
CA LYS A 24 -29.80 6.17 32.49
C LYS A 24 -28.50 5.68 31.86
N ILE A 25 -27.89 4.63 32.40
CA ILE A 25 -26.66 4.05 31.83
C ILE A 25 -26.93 3.46 30.44
N ALA A 26 -28.06 2.78 30.24
CA ALA A 26 -28.42 2.22 28.94
C ALA A 26 -28.55 3.32 27.87
N GLN A 27 -29.22 4.43 28.20
CA GLN A 27 -29.35 5.57 27.28
C GLN A 27 -28.01 6.22 26.93
N ILE A 28 -27.11 6.40 27.90
CA ILE A 28 -25.79 7.01 27.66
C ILE A 28 -24.89 6.10 26.83
N LYS A 29 -24.97 4.78 27.04
CA LYS A 29 -24.13 3.80 26.31
C LYS A 29 -24.49 3.72 24.83
N GLU A 30 -25.77 3.76 24.48
CA GLU A 30 -26.19 3.67 23.08
C GLU A 30 -25.99 5.00 22.35
N ASP A 31 -26.43 6.13 22.91
CA ASP A 31 -26.57 7.34 22.09
C ASP A 31 -25.29 8.17 21.92
N LEU A 32 -24.44 8.30 22.94
CA LEU A 32 -23.28 9.17 22.85
C LEU A 32 -22.06 8.42 22.33
N ILE A 33 -21.69 7.33 23.02
CA ILE A 33 -20.41 6.67 22.77
C ILE A 33 -20.40 5.95 21.42
N THR A 34 -21.49 5.28 21.05
CA THR A 34 -21.50 4.52 19.79
C THR A 34 -21.78 5.39 18.57
N LYS A 35 -22.50 6.50 18.72
CA LYS A 35 -22.81 7.40 17.61
C LYS A 35 -21.64 8.30 17.28
N GLU A 36 -21.05 8.95 18.29
CA GLU A 36 -19.88 9.81 18.10
C GLU A 36 -18.69 9.00 17.57
N ALA A 37 -18.41 7.82 18.13
CA ALA A 37 -17.37 6.95 17.60
C ALA A 37 -17.66 6.46 16.16
N ARG A 38 -18.93 6.23 15.81
CA ARG A 38 -19.30 5.86 14.42
C ARG A 38 -19.14 7.03 13.47
N ASP A 39 -19.50 8.24 13.88
CA ASP A 39 -19.38 9.44 13.05
C ASP A 39 -17.89 9.80 12.85
N GLU A 40 -17.07 9.73 13.90
CA GLU A 40 -15.61 9.88 13.82
C GLU A 40 -14.97 8.81 12.95
N MET A 41 -15.36 7.55 13.11
CA MET A 41 -14.86 6.45 12.27
C MET A 41 -15.29 6.63 10.81
N GLY A 42 -16.52 7.11 10.57
CA GLY A 42 -17.01 7.46 9.24
C GLY A 42 -16.21 8.59 8.60
N ALA A 43 -15.90 9.65 9.36
CA ALA A 43 -15.06 10.74 8.91
C ALA A 43 -13.63 10.26 8.58
N LEU A 44 -13.06 9.42 9.42
CA LEU A 44 -11.72 8.86 9.22
C LEU A 44 -11.65 7.97 7.98
N ILE A 45 -12.68 7.17 7.71
CA ILE A 45 -12.81 6.37 6.48
C ILE A 45 -12.93 7.29 5.26
N ALA A 46 -13.71 8.37 5.34
CA ALA A 46 -13.86 9.31 4.23
C ALA A 46 -12.54 10.03 3.90
N GLU A 47 -11.80 10.47 4.92
CA GLU A 47 -10.46 11.05 4.75
C GLU A 47 -9.47 10.03 4.17
N PHE A 48 -9.48 8.79 4.69
CA PHE A 48 -8.63 7.73 4.19
C PHE A 48 -8.89 7.45 2.70
N ASN A 49 -10.17 7.33 2.30
CA ASN A 49 -10.54 7.12 0.91
C ASN A 49 -10.08 8.28 0.03
N ARG A 50 -10.23 9.53 0.49
CA ARG A 50 -9.78 10.72 -0.25
C ARG A 50 -8.26 10.73 -0.43
N VAL A 51 -7.50 10.35 0.60
CA VAL A 51 -6.04 10.23 0.52
C VAL A 51 -5.64 9.09 -0.42
N ALA A 52 -6.32 7.96 -0.34
CA ALA A 52 -6.09 6.81 -1.21
C ALA A 52 -6.35 7.18 -2.69
N GLU A 53 -7.46 7.84 -2.99
CA GLU A 53 -7.80 8.30 -4.34
C GLU A 53 -6.76 9.28 -4.88
N ARG A 54 -6.32 10.24 -4.07
CA ARG A 54 -5.22 11.15 -4.45
C ARG A 54 -3.93 10.40 -4.76
N ASN A 55 -3.58 9.40 -3.95
CA ASN A 55 -2.37 8.61 -4.15
C ASN A 55 -2.46 7.75 -5.41
N ILE A 56 -3.63 7.17 -5.69
CA ILE A 56 -3.89 6.42 -6.93
C ILE A 56 -3.67 7.34 -8.14
N ASN A 57 -4.28 8.52 -8.15
CA ASN A 57 -4.12 9.47 -9.26
C ASN A 57 -2.64 9.86 -9.47
N LEU A 58 -1.89 10.06 -8.38
CA LEU A 58 -0.46 10.39 -8.47
C LEU A 58 0.39 9.22 -8.99
N ILE A 59 0.01 7.98 -8.70
CA ILE A 59 0.64 6.78 -9.24
C ILE A 59 0.30 6.65 -10.73
N GLU A 60 -0.96 6.85 -11.11
CA GLU A 60 -1.42 6.83 -12.50
C GLU A 60 -0.66 7.86 -13.36
N ASP A 61 -0.54 9.10 -12.89
CA ASP A 61 0.25 10.15 -13.56
C ASP A 61 1.72 9.73 -13.76
N ARG A 62 2.31 9.04 -12.78
CA ARG A 62 3.70 8.55 -12.87
C ARG A 62 3.82 7.42 -13.88
N ILE A 63 2.86 6.49 -13.90
CA ILE A 63 2.80 5.41 -14.88
C ILE A 63 2.69 5.99 -16.29
N GLU A 64 1.82 6.99 -16.48
CA GLU A 64 1.68 7.66 -17.78
C GLU A 64 2.98 8.33 -18.22
N LYS A 65 3.66 9.05 -17.32
CA LYS A 65 4.97 9.63 -17.61
C LYS A 65 6.02 8.59 -18.00
N LEU A 66 6.07 7.47 -17.28
CA LEU A 66 7.00 6.38 -17.58
C LEU A 66 6.69 5.74 -18.94
N ASN A 67 5.42 5.50 -19.24
CA ASN A 67 5.01 4.98 -20.55
C ASN A 67 5.37 5.95 -21.69
N ASN A 68 5.14 7.24 -21.51
CA ASN A 68 5.52 8.27 -22.47
C ASN A 68 7.04 8.34 -22.67
N MET A 69 7.83 8.21 -21.60
CA MET A 69 9.29 8.14 -21.70
C MET A 69 9.75 6.87 -22.40
N LEU A 70 9.12 5.74 -22.12
CA LEU A 70 9.43 4.45 -22.74
C LEU A 70 9.13 4.48 -24.24
N GLN A 71 7.95 4.98 -24.64
CA GLN A 71 7.60 5.17 -26.06
C GLN A 71 8.60 6.09 -26.78
N LYS A 72 8.98 7.22 -26.18
CA LYS A 72 10.00 8.12 -26.74
C LYS A 72 11.36 7.44 -26.87
N SER A 73 11.76 6.63 -25.88
CA SER A 73 13.00 5.86 -25.91
C SER A 73 12.98 4.83 -27.05
N THR A 74 11.89 4.06 -27.18
CA THR A 74 11.71 3.09 -28.26
C THR A 74 11.73 3.76 -29.64
N GLN A 75 11.06 4.91 -29.79
CA GLN A 75 11.08 5.68 -31.04
C GLN A 75 12.49 6.17 -31.38
N LYS A 76 13.23 6.68 -30.38
CA LYS A 76 14.61 7.13 -30.57
C LYS A 76 15.56 5.97 -30.89
N MET A 77 15.36 4.81 -30.29
CA MET A 77 16.13 3.60 -30.57
C MET A 77 15.90 3.14 -32.01
N ALA A 78 14.65 3.11 -32.48
CA ALA A 78 14.34 2.81 -33.88
C ALA A 78 14.99 3.80 -34.87
N GLN A 79 15.01 5.10 -34.54
CA GLN A 79 15.71 6.10 -35.34
C GLN A 79 17.23 5.88 -35.36
N MET A 80 17.82 5.51 -34.22
CA MET A 80 19.25 5.19 -34.14
C MET A 80 19.60 3.93 -34.92
N ASP A 81 18.76 2.89 -34.87
CA ASP A 81 18.94 1.68 -35.66
C ASP A 81 18.88 1.99 -37.17
N GLU A 82 17.96 2.85 -37.60
CA GLU A 82 17.89 3.29 -38.99
C GLU A 82 19.14 4.08 -39.42
N MET A 83 19.62 5.00 -38.57
CA MET A 83 20.86 5.75 -38.82
C MET A 83 22.08 4.82 -38.88
N SER A 84 22.17 3.86 -37.95
CA SER A 84 23.23 2.84 -37.93
C SER A 84 23.21 2.00 -39.19
N ALA A 85 22.04 1.53 -39.61
CA ALA A 85 21.86 0.76 -40.85
C ALA A 85 22.23 1.56 -42.12
N ARG A 86 22.05 2.89 -42.12
CA ARG A 86 22.48 3.76 -43.23
C ARG A 86 23.99 3.96 -43.28
N VAL A 87 24.63 4.14 -42.11
CA VAL A 87 26.09 4.30 -42.01
C VAL A 87 26.83 3.00 -42.33
N ASN A 88 26.25 1.85 -41.99
CA ASN A 88 26.82 0.53 -42.26
C ASN A 88 26.49 -0.05 -43.64
N ARG A 89 25.89 0.72 -44.57
CA ARG A 89 25.82 0.28 -45.97
C ARG A 89 27.24 0.29 -46.52
N PRO A 90 27.83 -0.86 -46.87
CA PRO A 90 29.16 -0.89 -47.44
C PRO A 90 29.10 -0.11 -48.74
N ILE A 91 29.84 0.99 -48.82
CA ILE A 91 30.17 1.61 -50.09
C ILE A 91 30.97 0.53 -50.83
N MET A 92 30.30 -0.20 -51.73
CA MET A 92 30.97 -1.05 -52.70
C MET A 92 31.75 -0.10 -53.61
N VAL A 93 32.95 0.25 -53.16
CA VAL A 93 33.99 0.71 -54.06
C VAL A 93 34.36 -0.54 -54.85
N GLU A 94 33.69 -0.75 -55.98
CA GLU A 94 34.21 -1.58 -57.06
C GLU A 94 35.51 -0.91 -57.51
N ARG A 95 36.58 -1.16 -56.75
CA ARG A 95 37.93 -0.83 -57.17
C ARG A 95 38.29 -1.88 -58.19
N MET A 96 38.11 -1.49 -59.44
CA MET A 96 38.55 -2.25 -60.60
C MET A 96 39.97 -2.77 -60.37
N ILE A 97 40.08 -4.05 -60.66
CA ILE A 97 41.27 -4.88 -60.74
C ILE A 97 42.34 -4.19 -61.59
N GLY A 98 43.56 -4.15 -61.06
CA GLY A 98 44.82 -3.85 -61.73
C GLY A 98 45.92 -4.23 -60.76
N SER A 99 46.27 -5.52 -60.71
CA SER A 99 47.45 -6.10 -61.39
C SER A 99 48.76 -5.62 -60.80
N ASP A 100 49.54 -6.63 -60.41
CA ASP A 100 51.00 -6.67 -60.29
C ASP A 100 51.61 -6.44 -58.91
N GLY A 101 52.11 -7.56 -58.36
CA GLY A 101 53.52 -7.61 -58.03
C GLY A 101 53.86 -7.55 -56.55
N ASP A 102 54.02 -8.75 -55.98
CA ASP A 102 55.18 -9.10 -55.15
C ASP A 102 55.36 -8.39 -53.80
N THR A 103 55.24 -9.15 -52.71
CA THR A 103 56.35 -9.44 -51.77
C THR A 103 55.80 -10.01 -50.46
N ARG A 104 56.38 -11.15 -50.09
CA ARG A 104 56.15 -11.95 -48.89
C ARG A 104 56.65 -11.28 -47.60
N GLN A 105 56.03 -11.71 -46.50
CA GLN A 105 56.53 -11.80 -45.11
C GLN A 105 56.54 -10.52 -44.24
N THR A 106 55.75 -10.52 -43.15
CA THR A 106 56.24 -10.76 -41.75
C THR A 106 55.30 -10.15 -40.68
N ARG A 107 54.89 -10.99 -39.71
CA ARG A 107 54.46 -10.72 -38.31
C ARG A 107 53.16 -9.95 -38.04
N GLU A 108 52.18 -10.59 -37.41
CA GLU A 108 52.01 -10.67 -35.94
C GLU A 108 51.95 -9.28 -35.27
N SER A 109 50.74 -8.77 -35.06
CA SER A 109 50.17 -8.61 -33.72
C SER A 109 48.83 -7.87 -33.79
N MET A 110 47.88 -8.41 -33.03
CA MET A 110 46.63 -7.77 -32.63
C MET A 110 46.87 -6.34 -32.13
N ILE A 111 46.14 -5.38 -32.67
CA ILE A 111 45.77 -4.18 -31.90
C ILE A 111 44.26 -4.01 -32.02
N VAL A 112 43.59 -4.41 -30.95
CA VAL A 112 42.19 -4.16 -30.63
C VAL A 112 41.99 -2.64 -30.52
N PRO A 113 40.99 -2.02 -31.18
CA PRO A 113 40.67 -0.63 -30.94
C PRO A 113 40.08 -0.48 -29.54
N ALA A 114 40.80 0.21 -28.66
CA ALA A 114 40.34 0.59 -27.34
C ALA A 114 39.06 1.42 -27.45
N SER A 115 37.96 0.85 -26.97
CA SER A 115 36.71 1.57 -26.70
C SER A 115 36.99 2.69 -25.69
N ARG A 116 36.92 3.94 -26.15
CA ARG A 116 36.75 5.10 -25.29
C ARG A 116 35.40 4.98 -24.59
N TYR A 117 35.40 4.56 -23.34
CA TYR A 117 34.37 4.97 -22.40
C TYR A 117 34.86 6.26 -21.73
N PRO A 118 34.09 7.36 -21.77
CA PRO A 118 34.33 8.46 -20.84
C PRO A 118 33.96 7.97 -19.44
N GLU A 119 34.93 8.04 -18.52
CA GLU A 119 34.67 7.98 -17.08
C GLU A 119 33.82 9.20 -16.72
N ASP A 120 32.52 9.00 -16.49
CA ASP A 120 31.71 9.96 -15.75
C ASP A 120 32.15 9.89 -14.29
N THR A 121 33.09 10.75 -13.92
CA THR A 121 33.34 11.11 -12.53
C THR A 121 32.08 11.76 -11.98
N VAL A 122 31.33 10.99 -11.19
CA VAL A 122 30.25 11.52 -10.36
C VAL A 122 30.88 12.35 -9.24
N GLU A 123 31.06 13.65 -9.48
CA GLU A 123 31.26 14.63 -8.42
C GLU A 123 30.00 14.71 -7.57
N ILE A 124 29.98 13.96 -6.47
CA ILE A 124 29.03 14.15 -5.39
C ILE A 124 29.57 15.22 -4.45
N ARG A 125 28.69 16.18 -4.14
CA ARG A 125 28.67 17.06 -2.95
C ARG A 125 29.51 18.35 -2.97
N GLY A 126 28.78 19.42 -3.28
CA GLY A 126 29.10 20.79 -2.87
C GLY A 126 27.83 21.61 -2.63
N ARG A 127 27.14 21.34 -1.51
CA ARG A 127 26.40 22.30 -0.65
C ARG A 127 25.77 23.53 -1.35
N ARG A 128 24.47 23.48 -1.63
CA ARG A 128 23.65 24.69 -1.78
C ARG A 128 22.74 24.81 -0.56
N GLU A 129 23.06 25.76 0.31
CA GLU A 129 22.17 26.23 1.37
C GLU A 129 20.98 26.92 0.69
N GLU A 130 19.83 26.24 0.64
CA GLU A 130 18.57 26.86 0.27
C GLU A 130 18.10 27.74 1.42
N LYS A 131 18.36 29.03 1.25
CA LYS A 131 17.77 30.15 1.98
C LYS A 131 16.23 30.02 1.94
N PRO A 132 15.50 30.14 3.06
CA PRO A 132 14.04 30.07 3.05
C PRO A 132 13.44 31.37 2.50
N PRO A 133 12.65 31.36 1.41
CA PRO A 133 11.88 32.54 1.02
C PRO A 133 10.45 32.43 1.54
N GLU A 134 10.16 33.32 2.49
CA GLU A 134 8.96 34.13 2.66
C GLU A 134 7.57 33.46 2.60
N ALA A 135 6.88 33.60 3.74
CA ALA A 135 5.45 33.43 3.89
C ALA A 135 4.68 34.15 2.78
N ARG A 136 4.00 33.39 1.93
CA ARG A 136 3.01 33.92 1.01
C ARG A 136 1.81 34.46 1.81
N PRO A 137 1.24 35.61 1.43
CA PRO A 137 0.06 36.15 2.11
C PRO A 137 -1.11 35.19 1.97
N ALA A 138 -1.89 35.08 3.05
CA ALA A 138 -3.07 34.26 3.16
C ALA A 138 -4.01 34.52 1.97
N GLN A 139 -4.23 33.51 1.13
CA GLN A 139 -5.28 33.56 0.14
C GLN A 139 -6.62 33.48 0.87
N GLU A 140 -7.43 34.50 0.62
CA GLU A 140 -8.81 34.64 1.08
C GLU A 140 -9.62 33.40 0.67
N ILE A 141 -10.05 32.64 1.67
CA ILE A 141 -10.87 31.44 1.53
C ILE A 141 -12.22 31.87 0.95
N LYS A 142 -12.41 31.68 -0.36
CA LYS A 142 -13.74 31.77 -0.98
C LYS A 142 -14.63 30.71 -0.35
N LYS A 143 -15.62 31.21 0.38
CA LYS A 143 -16.77 30.50 0.96
C LYS A 143 -17.33 29.50 -0.07
N PRO A 144 -17.34 28.18 0.21
CA PRO A 144 -17.96 27.22 -0.71
C PRO A 144 -19.48 27.45 -0.74
N GLU A 145 -20.02 27.56 -1.94
CA GLU A 145 -21.47 27.58 -2.19
C GLU A 145 -22.12 26.29 -1.70
N PRO A 146 -23.37 26.35 -1.19
CA PRO A 146 -24.08 25.16 -0.74
C PRO A 146 -24.34 24.19 -1.92
N PRO A 147 -24.14 22.88 -1.72
CA PRO A 147 -24.36 21.88 -2.76
C PRO A 147 -25.83 21.83 -3.17
N LYS A 148 -26.09 21.83 -4.48
CA LYS A 148 -27.41 21.61 -5.07
C LYS A 148 -27.95 20.24 -4.63
N GLU A 149 -29.19 20.24 -4.13
CA GLU A 149 -29.98 19.05 -3.82
C GLU A 149 -29.99 18.06 -5.00
N ILE A 150 -29.23 16.98 -4.86
CA ILE A 150 -29.42 15.78 -5.67
C ILE A 150 -30.55 15.00 -5.00
N ARG A 151 -31.73 15.03 -5.59
CA ARG A 151 -32.88 14.21 -5.17
C ARG A 151 -32.47 12.73 -5.21
N PRO A 152 -32.72 11.95 -4.14
CA PRO A 152 -32.46 10.52 -4.17
C PRO A 152 -33.41 9.84 -5.16
N ILE A 153 -32.84 9.22 -6.20
CA ILE A 153 -33.55 8.26 -7.05
C ILE A 153 -33.75 7.00 -6.20
N VAL A 154 -34.92 6.89 -5.59
CA VAL A 154 -35.40 5.66 -4.97
C VAL A 154 -35.59 4.63 -6.09
N LYS A 155 -34.61 3.74 -6.26
CA LYS A 155 -34.85 2.46 -6.94
C LYS A 155 -35.38 1.49 -5.89
N GLU A 156 -36.64 1.11 -6.06
CA GLU A 156 -37.28 0.07 -5.26
C GLU A 156 -36.43 -1.21 -5.26
N PRO A 157 -36.25 -1.87 -4.11
CA PRO A 157 -35.63 -3.19 -4.07
C PRO A 157 -36.59 -4.18 -4.74
N VAL A 158 -36.16 -4.72 -5.89
CA VAL A 158 -36.79 -5.89 -6.51
C VAL A 158 -36.66 -7.06 -5.53
N ILE A 159 -37.74 -7.38 -4.84
CA ILE A 159 -37.88 -8.56 -4.00
C ILE A 159 -37.84 -9.79 -4.92
N ARG A 160 -36.65 -10.35 -5.11
CA ARG A 160 -36.47 -11.68 -5.68
C ARG A 160 -36.85 -12.69 -4.59
N LYS A 161 -38.03 -13.29 -4.72
CA LYS A 161 -38.45 -14.46 -3.94
C LYS A 161 -37.50 -15.61 -4.28
N GLU A 162 -36.52 -15.88 -3.43
CA GLU A 162 -35.76 -17.12 -3.49
C GLU A 162 -36.66 -18.31 -3.11
N PRO A 163 -36.52 -19.47 -3.79
CA PRO A 163 -37.27 -20.67 -3.46
C PRO A 163 -36.83 -21.24 -2.10
N PRO A 164 -37.72 -21.93 -1.37
CA PRO A 164 -37.47 -22.37 0.00
C PRO A 164 -36.30 -23.37 0.06
N VAL A 165 -35.22 -22.97 0.74
CA VAL A 165 -34.10 -23.84 1.09
C VAL A 165 -34.59 -24.92 2.05
N LYS A 166 -34.53 -26.17 1.61
CA LYS A 166 -34.76 -27.36 2.45
C LYS A 166 -33.78 -27.34 3.61
N LYS A 167 -34.31 -27.34 4.85
CA LYS A 167 -33.54 -27.52 6.09
C LYS A 167 -32.66 -28.78 5.99
N PRO A 168 -31.32 -28.67 6.04
CA PRO A 168 -30.47 -29.84 6.19
C PRO A 168 -30.58 -30.40 7.60
N LYS A 169 -30.66 -31.73 7.71
CA LYS A 169 -30.66 -32.49 8.96
C LYS A 169 -29.44 -32.15 9.82
N PRO A 170 -29.57 -32.19 11.17
CA PRO A 170 -28.45 -31.96 12.08
C PRO A 170 -27.37 -33.02 11.85
N GLN A 171 -26.18 -32.57 11.46
CA GLN A 171 -24.99 -33.41 11.45
C GLN A 171 -24.43 -33.49 12.88
N PRO A 172 -23.90 -34.65 13.30
CA PRO A 172 -23.39 -34.86 14.65
C PRO A 172 -22.18 -33.96 14.95
N GLU A 173 -22.21 -33.36 16.15
CA GLU A 173 -21.17 -32.51 16.73
C GLU A 173 -19.79 -33.18 16.67
N LYS A 174 -18.97 -32.78 15.69
CA LYS A 174 -17.53 -33.00 15.75
C LYS A 174 -16.94 -31.92 16.67
N LYS A 175 -16.28 -32.39 17.73
CA LYS A 175 -15.45 -31.57 18.63
C LYS A 175 -14.56 -30.61 17.81
N PRO A 176 -14.46 -29.33 18.18
CA PRO A 176 -13.62 -28.38 17.46
C PRO A 176 -12.16 -28.86 17.55
N ALA A 177 -11.58 -29.18 16.39
CA ALA A 177 -10.15 -29.32 16.25
C ALA A 177 -9.52 -27.95 16.55
N ALA A 178 -8.48 -27.95 17.37
CA ALA A 178 -7.72 -26.75 17.73
C ALA A 178 -7.43 -25.92 16.48
N GLU A 179 -7.89 -24.67 16.47
CA GLU A 179 -7.62 -23.74 15.38
C GLU A 179 -6.09 -23.64 15.20
N PRO A 180 -5.58 -23.73 13.96
CA PRO A 180 -4.16 -23.55 13.72
C PRO A 180 -3.76 -22.15 14.19
N LEU A 181 -2.79 -22.07 15.11
CA LEU A 181 -2.22 -20.82 15.61
C LEU A 181 -1.96 -19.85 14.46
N SER A 182 -2.28 -18.58 14.69
CA SER A 182 -2.05 -17.54 13.69
C SER A 182 -0.55 -17.51 13.33
N ARG A 183 -0.22 -17.28 12.07
CA ARG A 183 1.17 -17.27 11.56
C ARG A 183 2.09 -16.33 12.37
N SER A 184 1.55 -15.26 12.94
CA SER A 184 2.29 -14.35 13.81
C SER A 184 2.60 -14.94 15.18
N GLU A 185 1.72 -15.78 15.73
CA GLU A 185 1.89 -16.47 17.01
C GLU A 185 2.93 -17.57 16.89
N THR A 186 2.94 -18.31 15.76
CA THR A 186 3.99 -19.28 15.48
C THR A 186 5.35 -18.59 15.34
N LEU A 187 5.43 -17.47 14.63
CA LEU A 187 6.69 -16.70 14.54
C LEU A 187 7.15 -16.18 15.90
N LYS A 188 6.22 -15.70 16.74
CA LYS A 188 6.52 -15.24 18.10
C LYS A 188 7.07 -16.38 18.98
N ALA A 189 6.50 -17.58 18.87
CA ALA A 189 6.99 -18.76 19.58
C ALA A 189 8.40 -19.15 19.14
N LEU A 190 8.66 -19.21 17.83
CA LEU A 190 9.97 -19.55 17.28
C LEU A 190 11.08 -18.56 17.66
N LEU A 191 10.74 -17.26 17.73
CA LEU A 191 11.66 -16.23 18.21
C LEU A 191 11.98 -16.40 19.71
N ARG A 192 11.02 -16.84 20.53
CA ARG A 192 11.25 -17.16 21.95
C ARG A 192 12.06 -18.43 22.14
N GLU A 193 11.95 -19.38 21.22
CA GLU A 193 12.80 -20.58 21.16
C GLU A 193 14.25 -20.28 20.76
N GLY A 194 14.56 -19.05 20.35
CA GLY A 194 15.92 -18.61 20.04
C GLY A 194 16.39 -18.95 18.62
N LYS A 195 15.47 -19.23 17.69
CA LYS A 195 15.84 -19.47 16.28
C LYS A 195 16.51 -18.24 15.67
N SER A 196 17.51 -18.49 14.84
CA SER A 196 18.24 -17.45 14.14
C SER A 196 17.37 -16.78 13.07
N ARG A 197 17.70 -15.54 12.71
CA ARG A 197 16.98 -14.79 11.66
C ARG A 197 17.00 -15.56 10.33
N ASP A 198 18.14 -16.15 9.99
CA ASP A 198 18.33 -16.85 8.72
C ASP A 198 17.44 -18.10 8.65
N GLU A 199 17.33 -18.87 9.75
CA GLU A 199 16.40 -20.01 9.83
C GLU A 199 14.93 -19.62 9.65
N LEU A 200 14.53 -18.44 10.16
CA LEU A 200 13.15 -17.97 10.01
C LEU A 200 12.86 -17.51 8.58
N VAL A 201 13.85 -16.92 7.90
CA VAL A 201 13.73 -16.57 6.48
C VAL A 201 13.63 -17.84 5.62
N ASP A 202 14.41 -18.88 5.93
CA ASP A 202 14.33 -20.18 5.26
C ASP A 202 12.96 -20.87 5.46
N MET A 203 12.31 -20.62 6.60
CA MET A 203 10.92 -21.06 6.88
C MET A 203 9.85 -20.22 6.15
N GLY A 204 10.26 -19.22 5.37
CA GLY A 204 9.37 -18.38 4.57
C GLY A 204 8.78 -17.18 5.31
N TYR A 205 9.34 -16.78 6.45
CA TYR A 205 8.96 -15.53 7.11
C TYR A 205 9.68 -14.33 6.47
N MET A 206 8.98 -13.21 6.35
CA MET A 206 9.56 -12.00 5.77
C MET A 206 10.46 -11.30 6.80
N GLU A 207 11.57 -10.71 6.36
CA GLU A 207 12.49 -10.00 7.26
C GLU A 207 11.79 -8.88 8.07
N ASN A 208 10.81 -8.20 7.46
CA ASN A 208 10.03 -7.17 8.12
C ASN A 208 9.18 -7.73 9.27
N GLU A 209 8.61 -8.93 9.12
CA GLU A 209 7.82 -9.61 10.16
C GLU A 209 8.71 -10.01 11.34
N ILE A 210 9.90 -10.54 11.03
CA ILE A 210 10.91 -10.93 12.03
C ILE A 210 11.40 -9.70 12.81
N ASN A 211 11.72 -8.60 12.12
CA ASN A 211 12.17 -7.36 12.75
C ASN A 211 11.09 -6.75 13.66
N LEU A 212 9.84 -6.75 13.21
CA LEU A 212 8.73 -6.21 14.00
C LEU A 212 8.51 -7.03 15.27
N LEU A 213 8.43 -8.36 15.17
CA LEU A 213 8.17 -9.21 16.32
C LEU A 213 9.36 -9.30 17.29
N SER A 214 10.60 -9.31 16.78
CA SER A 214 11.79 -9.26 17.64
C SER A 214 11.85 -7.96 18.46
N PHE A 215 11.45 -6.83 17.87
CA PHE A 215 11.34 -5.56 18.59
C PHE A 215 10.28 -5.59 19.69
N ILE A 216 9.11 -6.17 19.41
CA ILE A 216 8.01 -6.30 20.39
C ILE A 216 8.44 -7.21 21.55
N ILE A 217 9.04 -8.37 21.26
CA ILE A 217 9.49 -9.32 22.29
C ILE A 217 10.57 -8.71 23.18
N ARG A 218 11.47 -7.87 22.65
CA ARG A 218 12.52 -7.21 23.44
C ARG A 218 11.97 -6.13 24.39
N LYS A 219 10.76 -5.64 24.14
CA LYS A 219 10.10 -4.59 24.92
C LYS A 219 9.14 -5.14 25.98
N GLU A 220 8.69 -6.39 25.82
CA GLU A 220 7.97 -7.17 26.85
C GLU A 220 8.94 -7.61 27.97
#